data_AF-N6WV06-F1
#
_entry.id   AF-N6WV06-F1
#
_cell.length_a   1.000
_cell.length_b   1.000
_cell.length_c   1.000
_cell.angle_alpha   90.00
_cell.angle_beta   90.00
_cell.angle_gamma   90.00
#
_symmetry.space_group_name_H-M   'P 1'
#
loop_
_entity.id
_entity.type
_entity.pdbx_description
1 polymer ?
#
loop_
_entity_poly.entity_id
_entity_poly.type
_entity_poly.pdbx_seq_one_letter_code
_entity_poly.pdbx_strand_id
1 'polypeptide(L)'
;MIKRISPLLIALAGLAVAGCNTSGGSQEPVAQKLGAGPKDQFECADRNGNDYIDKAELVYLRECGIGEDLKCGDVPEGMETRSAGSNFEGGRRMLEIVDADRDDRISKLEFRAHCNSAGRAQ
;
A
#
# COMPACT_ATOMS: atom_id res chain seq x y z
N MET A 1 45.14 17.50 -66.07
CA MET A 1 43.69 17.82 -66.09
C MET A 1 43.16 17.76 -64.67
N ILE A 2 42.46 18.82 -64.27
CA ILE A 2 41.87 19.07 -62.94
C ILE A 2 40.61 18.22 -62.75
N LYS A 3 40.44 17.61 -61.56
CA LYS A 3 39.12 17.22 -61.00
C LYS A 3 39.26 17.07 -59.48
N ARG A 4 39.01 18.15 -58.74
CA ARG A 4 37.76 18.52 -58.03
C ARG A 4 37.48 17.65 -56.79
N ILE A 5 37.86 18.25 -55.67
CA ILE A 5 37.34 18.23 -54.30
C ILE A 5 35.84 17.92 -54.24
N SER A 6 35.40 17.01 -53.36
CA SER A 6 34.38 17.30 -52.33
C SER A 6 34.05 16.12 -51.40
N PRO A 7 33.65 16.43 -50.15
CA PRO A 7 33.86 15.60 -48.98
C PRO A 7 32.68 14.68 -48.67
N LEU A 8 33.01 13.62 -47.93
CA LEU A 8 32.11 12.69 -47.26
C LEU A 8 31.08 13.47 -46.42
N LEU A 9 29.81 13.41 -46.83
CA LEU A 9 28.68 13.99 -46.12
C LEU A 9 28.44 13.24 -44.80
N ILE A 10 28.53 13.99 -43.71
CA ILE A 10 28.11 13.62 -42.37
C ILE A 10 26.58 13.51 -42.37
N ALA A 11 26.05 12.34 -42.00
CA ALA A 11 24.66 12.16 -41.58
C ALA A 11 24.69 11.26 -40.33
N LEU A 12 24.58 11.87 -39.14
CA LEU A 12 23.33 11.94 -38.37
C LEU A 12 22.79 10.55 -37.97
N ALA A 13 23.13 10.15 -36.75
CA ALA A 13 22.20 9.43 -35.89
C ALA A 13 22.34 10.06 -34.51
N GLY A 14 21.43 10.99 -34.23
CA GLY A 14 21.38 11.75 -33.00
C GLY A 14 21.28 10.81 -31.80
N LEU A 15 22.00 11.18 -30.74
CA LEU A 15 21.69 10.73 -29.40
C LEU A 15 20.26 11.19 -29.08
N ALA A 16 19.30 10.31 -29.26
CA ALA A 16 18.03 10.43 -28.57
C ALA A 16 18.32 10.12 -27.10
N VAL A 17 18.59 11.18 -26.33
CA VAL A 17 18.46 11.15 -24.89
C VAL A 17 16.99 10.82 -24.63
N ALA A 18 16.69 9.55 -24.45
CA ALA A 18 15.43 9.12 -23.86
C ALA A 18 15.48 9.61 -22.40
N GLY A 19 15.10 10.87 -22.23
CA GLY A 19 14.78 11.43 -20.93
C GLY A 19 13.75 10.51 -20.30
N CYS A 20 14.10 9.95 -19.15
CA CYS A 20 13.16 9.28 -18.28
C CYS A 20 12.15 10.35 -17.85
N ASN A 21 11.05 10.49 -18.61
CA ASN A 21 9.89 11.22 -18.15
C ASN A 21 9.35 10.43 -16.97
N THR A 22 9.83 10.77 -15.77
CA THR A 22 9.05 10.57 -14.57
C THR A 22 7.82 11.45 -14.74
N SER A 23 6.82 10.92 -15.42
CA SER A 23 5.45 11.33 -15.24
C SER A 23 5.18 11.10 -13.75
N GLY A 24 5.39 12.14 -12.96
CA GLY A 24 4.69 12.34 -11.70
C GLY A 24 3.21 12.43 -12.04
N GLY A 25 2.63 11.29 -12.42
CA GLY A 25 1.21 11.10 -12.37
C GLY A 25 0.89 11.25 -10.90
N SER A 26 0.19 12.33 -10.56
CA SER A 26 -0.60 12.40 -9.36
C SER A 26 -1.30 11.06 -9.25
N GLN A 27 -0.79 10.21 -8.37
CA GLN A 27 -1.50 9.02 -7.93
C GLN A 27 -2.80 9.62 -7.39
N GLU A 28 -3.89 9.47 -8.13
CA GLU A 28 -5.21 9.72 -7.58
C GLU A 28 -5.21 9.07 -6.20
N PRO A 29 -5.69 9.76 -5.15
CA PRO A 29 -5.82 9.12 -3.85
C PRO A 29 -6.62 7.86 -4.14
N VAL A 30 -6.00 6.69 -3.94
CA VAL A 30 -6.69 5.41 -4.04
C VAL A 30 -7.91 5.60 -3.16
N ALA A 31 -9.09 5.66 -3.78
CA ALA A 31 -10.33 5.94 -3.07
C ALA A 31 -10.33 5.05 -1.84
N GLN A 32 -10.26 5.66 -0.65
CA GLN A 32 -10.09 4.94 0.62
C GLN A 32 -11.18 3.88 0.68
N LYS A 33 -10.80 2.61 0.47
CA LYS A 33 -11.76 1.51 0.43
C LYS A 33 -12.02 1.11 1.88
N LEU A 34 -12.85 1.90 2.55
CA LEU A 34 -13.22 1.65 3.93
C LEU A 34 -14.09 0.38 3.98
N GLY A 35 -13.69 -0.62 4.77
CA GLY A 35 -14.51 -1.80 5.02
C GLY A 35 -15.68 -1.46 5.96
N ALA A 36 -16.88 -1.98 5.68
CA ALA A 36 -18.09 -1.71 6.46
C ALA A 36 -18.23 -2.60 7.72
N GLY A 37 -17.29 -3.53 7.93
CA GLY A 37 -17.33 -4.52 9.01
C GLY A 37 -15.98 -5.23 9.16
N PRO A 38 -15.71 -5.93 10.27
CA PRO A 38 -14.42 -6.60 10.49
C PRO A 38 -14.02 -7.53 9.34
N LYS A 39 -14.99 -8.24 8.77
CA LYS A 39 -14.74 -9.10 7.60
C LYS A 39 -14.26 -8.27 6.40
N ASP A 40 -14.95 -7.20 6.07
CA ASP A 40 -14.63 -6.35 4.91
C ASP A 40 -13.31 -5.59 5.11
N GLN A 41 -12.99 -5.23 6.35
CA GLN A 41 -11.71 -4.63 6.72
C GLN A 41 -10.55 -5.61 6.47
N PHE A 42 -10.71 -6.88 6.89
CA PHE A 42 -9.72 -7.92 6.62
C PHE A 42 -9.54 -8.16 5.12
N GLU A 43 -10.65 -8.35 4.39
CA GLU A 43 -10.64 -8.60 2.94
C GLU A 43 -10.16 -7.38 2.14
N CYS A 44 -10.22 -6.18 2.70
CA CYS A 44 -9.59 -5.00 2.12
C CYS A 44 -8.06 -5.03 2.27
N ALA A 45 -7.57 -5.47 3.44
CA ALA A 45 -6.16 -5.48 3.78
C ALA A 45 -5.39 -6.64 3.13
N ASP A 46 -6.01 -7.82 3.02
CA ASP A 46 -5.51 -8.97 2.26
C ASP A 46 -5.61 -8.66 0.75
N ARG A 47 -4.50 -8.16 0.18
CA ARG A 47 -4.45 -7.72 -1.22
C ARG A 47 -4.17 -8.88 -2.18
N ASN A 48 -3.51 -9.91 -1.70
CA ASN A 48 -3.14 -11.07 -2.49
C ASN A 48 -4.17 -12.22 -2.41
N GLY A 49 -5.14 -12.13 -1.49
CA GLY A 49 -6.25 -13.06 -1.32
C GLY A 49 -5.84 -14.40 -0.70
N ASN A 50 -4.80 -14.43 0.15
CA ASN A 50 -4.27 -15.66 0.71
C ASN A 50 -4.85 -16.03 2.09
N ASP A 51 -5.85 -15.28 2.58
CA ASP A 51 -6.46 -15.40 3.91
C ASP A 51 -5.55 -15.02 5.10
N TYR A 52 -4.45 -14.32 4.80
CA TYR A 52 -3.57 -13.67 5.77
C TYR A 52 -3.35 -12.21 5.39
N ILE A 53 -3.01 -11.38 6.38
CA ILE A 53 -2.40 -10.08 6.11
C ILE A 53 -0.90 -10.25 6.31
N ASP A 54 -0.17 -10.21 5.21
CA ASP A 54 1.28 -10.35 5.20
C ASP A 54 1.96 -9.06 5.66
N LYS A 55 3.23 -9.18 6.07
CA LYS A 55 4.05 -8.02 6.47
C LYS A 55 4.08 -6.89 5.45
N ALA A 56 4.05 -7.21 4.15
CA ALA A 56 4.02 -6.21 3.08
C ALA A 56 2.68 -5.44 3.00
N GLU A 57 1.61 -6.00 3.55
CA GLU A 57 0.25 -5.47 3.47
C GLU A 57 -0.12 -4.61 4.68
N LEU A 58 0.74 -4.56 5.70
CA LEU A 58 0.56 -3.74 6.90
C LEU A 58 0.35 -2.25 6.58
N VAL A 59 0.88 -1.76 5.46
CA VAL A 59 0.69 -0.38 4.99
C VAL A 59 -0.77 -0.07 4.65
N TYR A 60 -1.58 -1.07 4.30
CA TYR A 60 -2.98 -0.89 3.89
C TYR A 60 -3.97 -0.94 5.04
N LEU A 61 -3.55 -1.40 6.23
CA LEU A 61 -4.44 -1.59 7.37
C LEU A 61 -5.27 -0.34 7.65
N ARG A 62 -4.63 0.83 7.73
CA ARG A 62 -5.32 2.09 8.03
C ARG A 62 -6.30 2.49 6.93
N GLU A 63 -5.92 2.32 5.66
CA GLU A 63 -6.82 2.59 4.51
C GLU A 63 -8.07 1.69 4.55
N CYS A 64 -7.92 0.50 5.13
CA CYS A 64 -8.99 -0.46 5.32
C CYS A 64 -9.73 -0.30 6.65
N GLY A 65 -9.45 0.76 7.43
CA GLY A 65 -10.15 0.99 8.70
C GLY A 65 -9.57 0.26 9.91
N ILE A 66 -8.37 -0.32 9.79
CA ILE A 66 -7.70 -1.10 10.83
C ILE A 66 -6.57 -0.28 11.45
N GLY A 67 -6.54 -0.18 12.78
CA GLY A 67 -5.46 0.47 13.50
C GLY A 67 -5.68 0.40 15.01
N GLU A 68 -4.62 0.64 15.79
CA GLU A 68 -4.68 0.64 17.26
C GLU A 68 -5.69 1.67 17.82
N ASP A 69 -5.87 2.78 17.10
CA ASP A 69 -6.77 3.88 17.43
C ASP A 69 -8.17 3.71 16.81
N LEU A 70 -8.43 2.62 16.10
CA LEU A 70 -9.66 2.36 15.36
C LEU A 70 -10.37 1.13 15.91
N LYS A 71 -11.70 1.21 16.01
CA LYS A 71 -12.51 0.03 16.37
C LYS A 71 -12.70 -0.84 15.13
N CYS A 72 -12.73 -2.15 15.31
CA CYS A 72 -13.15 -3.02 14.23
C CYS A 72 -14.61 -2.72 13.85
N GLY A 73 -14.89 -2.66 12.55
CA GLY A 73 -16.22 -2.44 11.99
C GLY A 73 -16.49 -1.01 11.56
N ASP A 74 -16.56 -0.07 12.50
CA ASP A 74 -16.88 1.32 12.17
C ASP A 74 -15.62 2.11 11.83
N VAL A 75 -15.54 2.61 10.60
CA VAL A 75 -14.48 3.53 10.20
C VAL A 75 -14.95 4.97 10.40
N PRO A 76 -14.25 5.78 11.22
CA PRO A 76 -14.62 7.18 11.41
C PRO A 76 -14.61 7.96 10.09
N GLU A 77 -15.65 8.77 9.87
CA GLU A 77 -15.66 9.73 8.78
C GLU A 77 -14.51 10.74 8.94
N GLY A 78 -13.81 11.06 7.85
CA GLY A 78 -12.71 12.03 7.87
C GLY A 78 -11.38 11.49 8.38
N MET A 79 -11.12 10.18 8.26
CA MET A 79 -9.83 9.63 8.63
C MET A 79 -8.69 10.31 7.86
N GLU A 80 -7.81 10.98 8.61
CA GLU A 80 -6.65 11.64 8.03
C GLU A 80 -5.73 10.65 7.32
N THR A 81 -5.39 10.98 6.08
CA THR A 81 -4.38 10.30 5.29
C THR A 81 -3.02 10.49 5.95
N ARG A 82 -2.41 9.40 6.41
CA ARG A 82 -1.04 9.38 6.91
C ARG A 82 -0.08 8.94 5.80
N SER A 83 1.20 9.25 5.96
CA SER A 83 2.23 8.78 5.03
C SER A 83 2.34 7.26 5.06
N ALA A 84 2.77 6.65 3.95
CA ALA A 84 2.95 5.20 3.86
C ALA A 84 3.87 4.64 4.98
N GLY A 85 4.95 5.35 5.33
CA GLY A 85 5.83 4.95 6.43
C GLY A 85 5.11 4.96 7.79
N SER A 86 4.27 5.96 8.06
CA SER A 86 3.48 6.01 9.28
C SER A 86 2.39 4.92 9.32
N ASN A 87 1.77 4.61 8.18
CA ASN A 87 0.82 3.50 8.07
C ASN A 87 1.50 2.16 8.33
N PHE A 88 2.67 1.93 7.74
CA PHE A 88 3.45 0.71 7.95
C PHE A 88 3.84 0.53 9.42
N GLU A 89 4.35 1.57 10.08
CA GLU A 89 4.67 1.49 11.52
C GLU A 89 3.44 1.25 12.39
N GLY A 90 2.29 1.85 12.03
CA GLY A 90 1.01 1.55 12.68
C GLY A 90 0.62 0.08 12.51
N GLY A 91 0.76 -0.44 11.30
CA GLY A 91 0.46 -1.85 11.02
C GLY A 91 1.44 -2.82 11.68
N ARG A 92 2.72 -2.44 11.82
CA ARG A 92 3.72 -3.25 12.55
C ARG A 92 3.34 -3.41 14.01
N ARG A 93 2.86 -2.36 14.67
CA ARG A 93 2.39 -2.48 16.06
C ARG A 93 1.08 -3.27 16.15
N MET A 94 0.20 -3.13 15.16
CA MET A 94 -1.00 -3.97 15.07
C MET A 94 -0.63 -5.46 14.99
N LEU A 95 0.36 -5.81 14.17
CA LEU A 95 0.90 -7.17 14.07
C LEU A 95 1.33 -7.69 15.45
N GLU A 96 2.12 -6.91 16.20
CA GLU A 96 2.58 -7.28 17.56
C GLU A 96 1.43 -7.57 18.55
N ILE A 97 0.25 -7.00 18.32
CA ILE A 97 -0.92 -7.16 19.20
C ILE A 97 -1.80 -8.34 18.76
N VAL A 98 -1.94 -8.55 17.45
CA VAL A 98 -2.91 -9.48 16.88
C VAL A 98 -2.30 -10.85 16.59
N ASP A 99 -1.05 -10.90 16.16
CA ASP A 99 -0.31 -12.12 15.84
C ASP A 99 -0.06 -12.92 17.12
N ALA A 100 -0.91 -13.92 17.34
CA ALA A 100 -0.93 -14.70 18.55
C ALA A 100 0.05 -15.87 18.49
N ASP A 101 0.29 -16.43 17.30
CA ASP A 101 1.18 -17.57 17.10
C ASP A 101 2.61 -17.18 16.67
N ARG A 102 2.85 -15.89 16.39
CA ARG A 102 4.13 -15.26 16.04
C ARG A 102 4.68 -15.72 14.70
N ASP A 103 3.81 -15.84 13.70
CA ASP A 103 4.21 -16.20 12.34
C ASP A 103 4.49 -14.99 11.42
N ASP A 104 4.55 -13.78 11.99
CA ASP A 104 4.77 -12.50 11.31
C ASP A 104 3.65 -12.12 10.31
N ARG A 105 2.46 -12.72 10.46
CA ARG A 105 1.26 -12.44 9.66
C ARG A 105 0.04 -12.37 10.58
N ILE A 106 -1.08 -11.91 10.01
CA ILE A 106 -2.35 -11.89 10.73
C ILE A 106 -3.34 -12.79 9.99
N SER A 107 -3.71 -13.91 10.60
CA SER A 107 -4.77 -14.76 10.07
C SER A 107 -6.15 -14.16 10.28
N LYS A 108 -7.13 -14.60 9.48
CA LYS A 108 -8.55 -14.24 9.65
C LYS A 108 -9.08 -14.57 11.05
N LEU A 109 -8.59 -15.65 11.68
CA LEU A 109 -9.02 -16.07 13.01
C LEU A 109 -8.49 -15.14 14.09
N GLU A 110 -7.22 -14.76 14.01
CA GLU A 110 -6.59 -13.82 14.94
C GLU A 110 -7.20 -12.43 14.84
N PHE A 111 -7.40 -11.95 13.62
CA PHE A 111 -8.08 -10.67 13.40
C PHE A 111 -9.50 -10.67 14.00
N ARG A 112 -10.27 -11.75 13.78
CA ARG A 112 -11.59 -11.91 14.39
C ARG A 112 -11.51 -11.97 15.92
N ALA A 113 -10.53 -12.68 16.49
CA ALA A 113 -10.33 -12.76 17.93
C ALA A 113 -10.02 -11.39 18.52
N HIS A 114 -9.12 -10.62 17.87
CA HIS A 114 -8.82 -9.25 18.24
C HIS A 114 -10.09 -8.39 18.26
N CYS A 115 -10.87 -8.37 17.18
CA CYS A 115 -12.09 -7.57 17.10
C CYS A 115 -13.14 -7.94 18.16
N ASN A 116 -13.27 -9.23 18.48
CA ASN A 116 -14.19 -9.69 19.53
C ASN A 116 -13.70 -9.36 20.94
N SER A 117 -12.39 -9.26 21.16
CA SER A 117 -11.80 -8.86 22.44
C SER A 117 -11.93 -7.36 22.67
N ALA A 118 -11.71 -6.55 21.64
CA ALA A 118 -11.84 -5.09 21.67
C ALA A 118 -13.29 -4.64 21.97
N GLY A 119 -14.30 -5.38 21.51
CA GLY A 119 -15.71 -5.11 21.83
C GLY A 119 -16.12 -5.38 23.29
N ARG A 120 -15.30 -6.10 24.06
CA ARG A 120 -15.55 -6.43 25.49
C ARG A 120 -14.87 -5.48 26.47
N ALA A 121 -14.01 -4.58 26.01
CA ALA A 121 -13.44 -3.51 26.84
C ALA A 121 -14.45 -2.37 26.98
N GLN A 122 -15.54 -2.62 27.71
CA GLN A 122 -16.51 -1.64 28.18
C GLN A 122 -16.84 -1.92 29.64
#